data_AF-A0A5C5ZXI7-F1
#
_entry.id   AF-A0A5C5ZXI7-F1
#
_cell.length_a   1.000
_cell.length_b   1.000
_cell.length_c   1.000
_cell.angle_alpha   90.00
_cell.angle_beta   90.00
_cell.angle_gamma   90.00
#
_symmetry.space_group_name_H-M   'P 1'
#
loop_
_entity.id
_entity.type
_entity.pdbx_description
1 polymer ?
#
loop_
_entity_poly.entity_id
_entity_poly.type
_entity_poly.pdbx_seq_one_letter_code
_entity_poly.pdbx_strand_id
1 'polypeptide(L)' 'MMDKSLRFSGDKETELCVRIHFCRRIKEKRISFGGCRVSENMYATQLNKIDKAMDKVHPDLQFDFNPQLSGL' A
#
# COMPACT_ATOMS: atom_id res chain seq x y z
N MET A 1 -11.82 -7.53 2.78
CA MET A 1 -12.53 -6.78 1.72
C MET A 1 -11.58 -6.30 0.61
N MET A 2 -10.37 -5.81 0.91
CA MET A 2 -9.38 -5.44 -0.13
C MET A 2 -8.92 -6.59 -1.02
N ASP A 3 -8.65 -7.78 -0.48
CA ASP A 3 -8.27 -8.95 -1.29
C ASP A 3 -9.35 -9.38 -2.32
N LYS A 4 -10.64 -9.05 -2.10
CA LYS A 4 -11.69 -9.36 -3.07
C LYS A 4 -11.68 -8.41 -4.27
N SER A 5 -11.34 -7.14 -4.09
CA SER A 5 -11.20 -6.16 -5.18
C SER A 5 -9.90 -6.35 -5.95
N LEU A 6 -8.83 -6.81 -5.28
CA LEU A 6 -7.55 -7.14 -5.91
C LEU A 6 -7.66 -8.33 -6.88
N ARG A 7 -8.52 -9.30 -6.56
CA ARG A 7 -8.77 -10.48 -7.40
C ARG A 7 -9.46 -10.18 -8.73
N PHE A 8 -10.10 -9.01 -8.87
CA PHE A 8 -10.80 -8.60 -10.09
C PHE A 8 -9.88 -7.92 -11.13
N SER A 9 -8.75 -7.36 -10.70
CA SER A 9 -7.84 -6.65 -11.61
C SER A 9 -6.77 -7.55 -12.22
N GLY A 10 -6.40 -8.67 -11.57
CA GLY A 10 -5.36 -9.60 -12.07
C GLY A 10 -3.94 -9.01 -12.20
N ASP A 11 -3.83 -7.69 -12.04
CA ASP A 11 -2.66 -6.90 -12.35
C ASP A 11 -1.96 -6.42 -11.08
N LYS A 12 -0.65 -6.67 -11.02
CA LYS A 12 0.20 -6.37 -9.87
C LYS A 12 0.32 -4.86 -9.63
N GLU A 13 0.17 -4.03 -10.67
CA GLU A 13 0.15 -2.57 -10.52
C GLU A 13 -1.06 -2.11 -9.74
N THR A 14 -2.24 -2.64 -10.09
CA THR A 14 -3.48 -2.21 -9.44
C THR A 14 -3.43 -2.56 -7.96
N GLU A 15 -2.85 -3.72 -7.63
CA GLU A 15 -2.64 -4.08 -6.24
C GLU A 15 -1.78 -3.08 -5.48
N LEU A 16 -0.63 -2.74 -6.05
CA LEU A 16 0.32 -1.83 -5.46
C LEU A 16 -0.28 -0.43 -5.30
N CYS A 17 -0.96 0.08 -6.34
CA CYS A 17 -1.61 1.38 -6.36
C CYS A 17 -2.70 1.50 -5.28
N VAL A 18 -3.55 0.49 -5.11
CA VAL A 18 -4.59 0.48 -4.07
C VAL A 18 -3.97 0.49 -2.67
N ARG A 19 -2.92 -0.30 -2.43
CA ARG A 19 -2.24 -0.36 -1.12
C ARG A 19 -1.57 0.99 -0.79
N ILE A 20 -0.87 1.59 -1.76
CA ILE A 20 -0.23 2.90 -1.60
C ILE A 20 -1.28 3.97 -1.32
N HIS A 21 -2.35 4.01 -2.11
CA HIS A 21 -3.45 4.95 -1.91
C HIS A 21 -4.06 4.83 -0.51
N PHE A 22 -4.30 3.60 -0.03
CA PHE A 22 -4.80 3.37 1.31
C PHE A 22 -3.88 3.95 2.40
N CYS A 23 -2.58 3.65 2.33
CA CYS A 23 -1.63 4.11 3.34
C CYS A 23 -1.48 5.64 3.32
N ARG A 24 -1.48 6.25 2.12
CA ARG A 24 -1.46 7.70 1.95
C ARG A 24 -2.71 8.37 2.54
N ARG A 25 -3.89 7.79 2.32
CA ARG A 25 -5.16 8.31 2.88
C ARG A 25 -5.18 8.27 4.40
N ILE A 26 -4.58 7.25 5.01
CA ILE A 26 -4.41 7.18 6.48
C ILE A 26 -3.51 8.32 6.97
N LYS A 27 -2.37 8.54 6.29
CA LYS A 27 -1.42 9.61 6.64
C LYS A 27 -2.03 11.00 6.47
N GLU A 28 -2.74 11.24 5.36
CA GLU A 28 -3.45 12.51 5.08
C GLU A 28 -4.54 12.81 6.10
N LYS A 29 -5.34 11.80 6.48
CA LYS A 29 -6.39 11.97 7.49
C LYS A 29 -5.85 12.13 8.90
N ARG A 30 -4.52 12.09 9.09
CA ARG A 30 -3.84 12.09 10.39
C ARG A 30 -4.54 11.15 11.37
N ILE A 31 -4.90 9.96 10.89
CA ILE A 31 -5.49 8.94 11.74
C ILE A 31 -4.39 8.53 12.72
N SER A 32 -4.42 9.15 13.90
CA SER A 32 -3.62 8.70 15.02
C SER A 32 -4.21 7.38 15.45
N PHE A 33 -3.45 6.30 15.32
CA PHE A 33 -3.91 4.98 15.71
C PHE A 33 -4.18 4.86 17.22
N GLY A 34 -3.86 5.88 18.02
CA GLY A 34 -4.45 6.10 19.33
C GLY A 34 -4.33 4.92 20.31
N GLY A 35 -3.28 4.10 20.19
CA GLY A 35 -3.06 2.90 20.99
C GLY A 35 -3.74 1.62 20.47
N CYS A 36 -4.42 1.68 19.32
CA CYS A 36 -5.00 0.52 18.67
C CYS A 36 -3.93 -0.23 17.87
N ARG A 37 -3.23 -1.12 18.58
CA ARG A 37 -2.13 -1.97 18.07
C ARG A 37 -2.53 -2.78 16.83
N VAL A 38 -3.82 -3.11 16.70
CA VAL A 38 -4.37 -3.80 15.52
C VAL A 38 -4.24 -2.95 14.26
N SER A 39 -4.61 -1.67 14.34
CA SER A 39 -4.56 -0.76 13.20
C SER A 39 -3.12 -0.39 12.80
N GLU A 40 -2.24 -0.22 13.80
CA GLU A 40 -0.80 -0.05 13.55
C GLU A 40 -0.20 -1.28 12.87
N ASN A 41 -0.48 -2.48 13.39
CA ASN A 41 0.00 -3.73 12.79
C ASN A 41 -0.59 -3.92 11.37
N MET A 42 -1.84 -3.54 11.15
CA MET A 42 -2.46 -3.61 9.83
C MET A 42 -1.75 -2.69 8.84
N TYR A 43 -1.46 -1.44 9.23
CA TYR A 43 -0.72 -0.48 8.42
C TYR A 43 0.70 -0.96 8.10
N ALA A 44 1.45 -1.40 9.13
CA ALA A 44 2.79 -1.96 8.96
C ALA A 44 2.79 -3.22 8.07
N THR A 45 1.74 -4.05 8.15
CA THR A 45 1.57 -5.21 7.27
C THR A 45 1.32 -4.78 5.82
N GLN A 46 0.54 -3.71 5.59
CA GLN A 46 0.34 -3.19 4.23
C GLN A 46 1.64 -2.65 3.64
N LEU A 47 2.44 -1.91 4.40
CA LEU A 47 3.76 -1.44 3.96
C LEU A 47 4.69 -2.59 3.56
N ASN A 48 4.75 -3.65 4.37
CA ASN A 48 5.52 -4.86 4.02
C ASN A 48 5.01 -5.55 2.75
N LYS A 49 3.69 -5.54 2.51
CA LYS A 49 3.11 -6.11 1.29
C LYS A 49 3.41 -5.25 0.06
N ILE A 50 3.41 -3.92 0.22
CA ILE A 50 3.81 -2.97 -0.83
C ILE A 50 5.27 -3.22 -1.22
N ASP A 51 6.18 -3.31 -0.25
CA ASP A 51 7.61 -3.57 -0.49
C ASP A 51 7.83 -4.89 -1.26
N LYS A 52 7.17 -5.97 -0.81
CA LYS A 52 7.21 -7.27 -1.50
C LYS A 52 6.54 -7.26 -2.88
N ALA A 53 5.58 -6.37 -3.11
CA ALA A 53 4.92 -6.23 -4.40
C ALA A 53 5.76 -5.36 -5.35
N MET A 54 6.46 -4.33 -4.83
CA MET A 54 7.44 -3.51 -5.54
C MET A 54 8.52 -4.40 -6.18
N ASP A 55 9.06 -5.34 -5.42
CA ASP A 55 10.08 -6.29 -5.92
C ASP A 55 9.57 -7.18 -7.07
N LYS A 56 8.24 -7.39 -7.15
CA LYS A 56 7.59 -8.27 -8.13
C LYS A 56 7.02 -7.56 -9.35
N VAL A 57 7.00 -6.23 -9.36
CA VAL A 57 6.56 -5.39 -10.49
C VAL A 57 7.76 -4.99 -11.35
N HIS A 58 7.49 -4.61 -12.59
CA HIS A 58 8.51 -4.25 -13.57
C HIS A 58 9.30 -3.00 -13.11
N PRO A 59 10.61 -2.90 -13.39
CA PRO A 59 11.44 -1.75 -12.98
C PRO A 59 10.91 -0.38 -13.44
N ASP A 60 10.27 -0.29 -14.62
CA ASP A 60 9.58 0.93 -15.07
C ASP A 60 8.53 1.42 -14.06
N LEU A 61 7.73 0.50 -13.55
CA LEU A 61 6.67 0.79 -12.59
C LEU A 61 7.23 1.12 -11.23
N GLN A 62 8.32 0.47 -10.81
CA GLN A 62 8.99 0.80 -9.56
C GLN A 62 9.45 2.27 -9.57
N PHE A 63 9.91 2.78 -10.70
CA PHE A 63 10.30 4.18 -10.84
C PHE A 63 9.11 5.13 -10.67
N ASP A 64 7.93 4.77 -11.20
CA ASP A 64 6.69 5.55 -11.06
C ASP A 64 6.12 5.53 -9.62
N PHE A 65 6.21 4.38 -8.94
CA PHE A 65 5.70 4.21 -7.58
C PHE A 65 6.65 4.72 -6.48
N ASN A 66 7.96 4.74 -6.70
CA ASN A 66 8.95 5.22 -5.74
C ASN A 66 8.65 6.62 -5.16
N PRO A 67 8.36 7.66 -5.95
CA PRO A 67 8.01 8.98 -5.41
C PRO A 67 6.71 8.97 -4.59
N GLN A 68 5.78 8.06 -4.89
CA GLN A 68 4.54 7.92 -4.11
C GLN A 68 4.78 7.28 -2.74
N LEU A 69 5.76 6.37 -2.65
CA LEU A 69 6.21 5.76 -1.39
C LEU A 69 7.05 6.72 -0.54
N SER A 70 7.89 7.54 -1.17
CA SER A 70 8.72 8.51 -0.44
C SER A 70 7.88 9.57 0.31
N GLY A 71 6.63 9.80 -0.09
CA GLY A 71 5.70 10.70 0.61
C GLY A 71 4.97 10.04 1.79
N LEU A 72 5.11 8.71 1.94
CA LEU A 72 4.42 7.87 2.91
C LEU A 72 5.20 7.69 4.21
#